data_AF-A0A0M2KLI6-F1
#
_entry.id   AF-A0A0M2KLI6-F1
#
_cell.length_a   1.000
_cell.length_b   1.000
_cell.length_c   1.000
_cell.angle_alpha   90.00
_cell.angle_beta   90.00
_cell.angle_gamma   90.00
#
_symmetry.space_group_name_H-M   'P 1'
#
loop_
_entity.id
_entity.type
_entity.pdbx_description
1 polymer ?
#
loop_
_entity_poly.entity_id
_entity_poly.type
_entity_poly.pdbx_seq_one_letter_code
_entity_poly.pdbx_strand_id
1 'polypeptide(L)'
;MQHLIGAKLQLRFPDVKIGNDRANAADLHTDREGDFQVGTTAFHVTTAPMEKLITRCVENKRAGYRPVILTLESKVIAARQMADNVGMSEQIAVQAAETFIGNNIEEIAIYDGDKIREGLARLIRTYNIRINAIEIDKSLMIDEPRWIVNILNGS
;
A
#
# COMPACT_ATOMS: atom_id res chain seq x y z
N MET A 1 -7.02 2.88 -3.33
CA MET A 1 -5.73 2.16 -3.46
C MET A 1 -4.88 2.26 -2.19
N GLN A 2 -4.55 3.46 -1.70
CA GLN A 2 -3.74 3.66 -0.48
C GLN A 2 -4.24 2.84 0.72
N HIS A 3 -5.55 2.87 1.01
CA HIS A 3 -6.13 2.09 2.11
C HIS A 3 -5.95 0.56 1.97
N LEU A 4 -5.99 0.02 0.75
CA LEU A 4 -5.73 -1.40 0.49
C LEU A 4 -4.25 -1.75 0.72
N ILE A 5 -3.34 -0.87 0.30
CA ILE A 5 -1.90 -1.02 0.58
C ILE A 5 -1.65 -0.97 2.09
N GLY A 6 -2.30 -0.05 2.81
CA GLY A 6 -2.21 0.02 4.27
C GLY A 6 -2.73 -1.26 4.94
N ALA A 7 -3.87 -1.78 4.49
CA ALA A 7 -4.44 -3.03 5.00
C ALA A 7 -3.50 -4.21 4.78
N LYS A 8 -2.94 -4.33 3.57
CA LYS A 8 -1.91 -5.31 3.20
C LYS A 8 -0.70 -5.23 4.13
N LEU A 9 -0.13 -4.03 4.31
CA LEU A 9 1.03 -3.83 5.17
C LEU A 9 0.73 -4.24 6.62
N GLN A 10 -0.45 -3.89 7.12
CA GLN A 10 -0.87 -4.23 8.47
C GLN A 10 -1.06 -5.74 8.66
N LEU A 11 -1.59 -6.44 7.66
CA LEU A 11 -1.68 -7.90 7.70
C LEU A 11 -0.32 -8.57 7.70
N ARG A 12 0.63 -8.06 6.91
CA ARG A 12 1.97 -8.67 6.81
C ARG A 12 2.86 -8.39 8.01
N PHE A 13 2.69 -7.24 8.63
CA PHE A 13 3.53 -6.75 9.72
C PHE A 13 2.67 -6.40 10.94
N PRO A 14 2.09 -7.40 11.63
CA PRO A 14 1.16 -7.15 12.74
C PRO A 14 1.82 -6.39 13.91
N ASP A 15 3.14 -6.55 14.07
CA ASP A 15 3.92 -5.90 15.13
C ASP A 15 4.49 -4.53 14.72
N VAL A 16 4.22 -4.07 13.50
CA VAL A 16 4.67 -2.76 13.00
C VAL A 16 3.49 -1.81 12.93
N LYS A 17 3.65 -0.62 13.51
CA LYS A 17 2.65 0.43 13.40
C LYS A 17 2.56 0.96 11.96
N ILE A 18 1.54 0.54 11.24
CA ILE A 18 1.23 1.06 9.90
C ILE A 18 0.36 2.31 10.03
N GLY A 19 0.79 3.42 9.43
CA GLY A 19 0.08 4.70 9.44
C GLY A 19 -1.36 4.56 8.94
N ASN A 20 -2.28 5.32 9.52
CA ASN A 20 -3.71 5.35 9.18
C ASN A 20 -4.13 6.74 8.69
N ASP A 21 -3.26 7.49 8.03
CA ASP A 21 -3.60 8.87 7.69
C ASP A 21 -4.56 8.93 6.51
N ARG A 22 -5.34 10.01 6.45
CA ARG A 22 -6.23 10.28 5.32
C ARG A 22 -5.41 10.47 4.05
N ALA A 23 -5.95 10.03 2.92
CA ALA A 23 -5.30 10.16 1.61
C ALA A 23 -4.93 11.62 1.23
N ASN A 24 -5.51 12.62 1.89
CA ASN A 24 -5.27 14.05 1.66
C ASN A 24 -4.35 14.71 2.73
N ALA A 25 -3.73 13.96 3.64
CA ALA A 25 -2.96 14.52 4.77
C ALA A 25 -1.51 14.92 4.44
N ALA A 26 -1.16 15.09 3.17
CA ALA A 26 0.21 15.39 2.72
C ALA A 26 0.78 16.73 3.23
N ASP A 27 -0.05 17.60 3.84
CA ASP A 27 0.30 18.98 4.22
C ASP A 27 0.60 19.19 5.72
N LEU A 28 0.46 18.17 6.58
CA LEU A 28 0.89 18.27 7.97
C LEU A 28 2.30 17.69 8.13
N HIS A 29 3.20 18.47 8.75
CA HIS A 29 4.53 18.07 9.22
C HIS A 29 4.42 16.80 10.07
N THR A 30 4.39 15.66 9.41
CA THR A 30 4.59 14.35 9.99
C THR A 30 5.98 13.94 9.53
N ASP A 31 6.76 13.26 10.38
CA ASP A 31 8.07 12.64 10.05
C ASP A 31 7.92 11.50 9.03
N ARG A 32 7.10 11.68 7.99
CA ARG A 32 6.72 10.67 7.03
C ARG A 32 7.27 11.02 5.66
N GLU A 33 8.20 10.17 5.26
CA GLU A 33 8.87 10.28 3.97
C GLU A 33 7.96 9.83 2.81
N GLY A 34 6.86 9.12 3.08
CA GLY A 34 5.85 8.69 2.10
C GLY A 34 4.48 8.42 2.72
N ASP A 35 3.55 7.86 1.95
CA ASP A 35 2.21 7.49 2.42
C ASP A 35 2.24 6.43 3.53
N PHE A 36 3.20 5.50 3.43
CA PHE A 36 3.51 4.54 4.48
C PHE A 36 5.03 4.42 4.67
N GLN A 37 5.44 4.07 5.88
CA GLN A 37 6.83 3.80 6.22
C GLN A 37 6.93 2.49 6.99
N VAL A 38 7.86 1.62 6.56
CA VAL A 38 8.22 0.38 7.27
C VAL A 38 9.74 0.30 7.33
N GLY A 39 10.30 0.36 8.53
CA GLY A 39 11.74 0.51 8.71
C GLY A 39 12.25 1.77 7.99
N THR A 40 13.25 1.60 7.14
CA THR A 40 13.82 2.67 6.30
C THR A 40 13.17 2.78 4.91
N THR A 41 12.09 2.04 4.64
CA THR A 41 11.40 2.06 3.34
C THR A 41 10.20 3.01 3.38
N ALA A 42 10.17 3.96 2.45
CA ALA A 42 9.08 4.91 2.24
C ALA A 42 8.26 4.47 1.02
N PHE A 43 6.99 4.12 1.23
CA PHE A 43 6.07 3.74 0.17
C PHE A 43 5.25 4.95 -0.26
N HIS A 44 5.26 5.23 -1.55
CA HIS A 44 4.43 6.23 -2.20
C HIS A 44 3.39 5.55 -3.06
N VAL A 45 2.11 5.80 -2.80
CA VAL A 45 0.98 5.14 -3.45
C VAL A 45 0.29 6.15 -4.35
N THR A 46 0.28 5.90 -5.66
CA THR A 46 -0.36 6.81 -6.62
C THR A 46 -1.01 6.07 -7.79
N THR A 47 -2.16 6.53 -8.26
CA THR A 47 -2.76 6.02 -9.52
C THR A 47 -2.23 6.75 -10.75
N ALA A 48 -1.55 7.88 -10.54
CA ALA A 48 -1.02 8.75 -11.57
C ALA A 48 0.36 9.28 -11.11
N PRO A 49 1.46 8.59 -11.43
CA PRO A 49 2.80 9.08 -11.12
C PRO A 49 3.05 10.41 -11.84
N MET A 50 3.67 11.36 -11.15
CA MET A 50 3.98 12.71 -11.64
C MET A 50 5.38 13.13 -11.16
N GLU A 51 5.98 14.12 -11.81
CA GLU A 51 7.34 14.60 -11.48
C GLU A 51 7.52 14.96 -10.00
N LYS A 52 6.52 15.62 -9.38
CA LYS A 52 6.56 15.97 -7.95
C LYS A 52 6.81 14.76 -7.05
N LEU A 53 6.24 13.59 -7.39
CA LEU A 53 6.47 12.36 -6.65
C LEU A 53 7.91 11.86 -6.81
N ILE A 54 8.47 11.97 -8.01
CA ILE A 54 9.86 11.57 -8.28
C ILE A 54 10.82 12.46 -7.49
N THR A 55 10.59 13.78 -7.47
CA THR A 55 11.38 14.71 -6.66
C THR A 55 11.37 14.30 -5.18
N ARG A 56 10.21 13.97 -4.62
CA ARG A 56 10.12 13.48 -3.24
C ARG A 56 10.88 12.16 -3.03
N CYS A 57 10.83 11.23 -4.00
CA CYS A 57 11.62 10.01 -3.92
C CYS A 57 13.13 10.27 -3.93
N VAL A 58 13.60 11.25 -4.70
CA VAL A 58 15.00 11.70 -4.72
C VAL A 58 15.41 12.28 -3.36
N GLU A 59 14.56 13.11 -2.76
CA GLU A 59 14.77 13.68 -1.42
C GLU A 59 14.87 12.58 -0.35
N ASN A 60 13.93 11.63 -0.34
CA ASN A 60 13.97 10.47 0.54
C ASN A 60 15.29 9.70 0.40
N LYS A 61 15.74 9.48 -0.84
CA LYS A 61 16.98 8.76 -1.10
C LYS A 61 18.20 9.50 -0.56
N ARG A 62 18.25 10.83 -0.72
CA ARG A 62 19.31 11.69 -0.14
C ARG A 62 19.28 11.68 1.39
N ALA A 63 18.09 11.55 1.99
CA ALA A 63 17.90 11.44 3.43
C ALA A 63 18.16 10.02 3.99
N GLY A 64 18.58 9.06 3.15
CA GLY A 64 18.94 7.70 3.58
C GLY A 64 17.78 6.70 3.57
N TYR A 65 16.62 7.09 3.07
CA TYR A 65 15.46 6.20 2.93
C TYR A 65 15.44 5.46 1.59
N ARG A 66 14.72 4.34 1.57
CA ARG A 66 14.48 3.54 0.35
C ARG A 66 13.09 3.86 -0.20
N PRO A 67 12.97 4.68 -1.26
CA PRO A 67 11.68 4.98 -1.87
C PRO A 67 11.16 3.80 -2.71
N VAL A 68 9.87 3.51 -2.56
CA VAL A 68 9.12 2.55 -3.37
C VAL A 68 7.85 3.21 -3.87
N ILE A 69 7.69 3.30 -5.19
CA ILE A 69 6.46 3.76 -5.83
C ILE A 69 5.56 2.54 -6.08
N LEU A 70 4.36 2.58 -5.52
CA LEU A 70 3.28 1.63 -5.74
C LEU A 70 2.22 2.31 -6.60
N THR A 71 2.06 1.83 -7.83
CA THR A 71 1.14 2.40 -8.81
C THR A 71 0.33 1.32 -9.50
N LEU A 72 -0.68 1.69 -10.29
CA LEU A 72 -1.39 0.74 -11.15
C LEU A 72 -0.40 0.04 -12.11
N GLU A 73 -0.61 -1.23 -12.40
CA GLU A 73 0.18 -2.02 -13.36
C GLU A 73 0.41 -1.26 -14.69
N SER A 74 -0.66 -0.68 -15.25
CA SER A 74 -0.63 0.09 -16.50
C SER A 74 0.24 1.36 -16.45
N LYS A 75 0.66 1.79 -15.26
CA LYS A 75 1.49 2.99 -15.02
C LYS A 75 2.91 2.66 -14.57
N VAL A 76 3.26 1.38 -14.36
CA VAL A 76 4.59 0.96 -13.90
C VAL A 76 5.69 1.40 -14.86
N ILE A 77 5.52 1.15 -16.16
CA ILE A 77 6.51 1.54 -17.18
C ILE A 77 6.70 3.05 -17.19
N ALA A 78 5.61 3.82 -17.11
CA ALA A 78 5.67 5.28 -17.08
C ALA A 78 6.44 5.80 -15.86
N ALA A 79 6.15 5.27 -14.66
CA ALA A 79 6.86 5.64 -13.43
C ALA A 79 8.35 5.26 -13.48
N ARG A 80 8.70 4.10 -14.05
CA ARG A 80 10.09 3.69 -14.25
C ARG A 80 10.83 4.65 -15.19
N GLN A 81 10.21 5.06 -16.29
CA GLN A 81 10.80 6.05 -17.21
C GLN A 81 11.03 7.38 -16.49
N MET A 82 10.09 7.84 -15.67
CA MET A 82 10.27 9.06 -14.91
C MET A 82 11.45 8.99 -13.92
N ALA A 83 11.64 7.84 -13.25
CA ALA A 83 12.81 7.63 -12.39
C ALA A 83 14.12 7.55 -13.18
N ASP A 84 14.09 6.96 -14.38
CA ASP A 84 15.25 6.87 -15.26
C ASP A 84 15.69 8.23 -15.80
N ASN A 85 14.73 9.10 -16.16
CA ASN A 85 14.99 10.45 -16.64
C ASN A 85 15.78 11.32 -15.64
N VAL A 86 15.78 10.97 -14.35
CA VAL A 86 16.55 11.65 -13.30
C VAL A 86 17.75 10.82 -12.79
N GLY A 87 18.10 9.73 -13.48
CA GLY A 87 19.22 8.86 -13.13
C GLY A 87 19.01 8.04 -11.84
N MET A 88 17.75 7.73 -11.50
CA MET A 88 17.38 7.05 -10.26
C MET A 88 16.69 5.70 -10.47
N SER A 89 16.77 5.14 -11.68
CA SER A 89 16.11 3.88 -12.05
C SER A 89 16.51 2.69 -11.16
N GLU A 90 17.74 2.67 -10.63
CA GLU A 90 18.21 1.65 -9.69
C GLU A 90 17.91 1.97 -8.21
N GLN A 91 17.58 3.22 -7.90
CA GLN A 91 17.44 3.72 -6.53
C GLN A 91 15.99 3.90 -6.08
N ILE A 92 15.08 4.09 -7.03
CA ILE A 92 13.64 4.19 -6.81
C ILE A 92 13.00 2.90 -7.32
N ALA A 93 12.53 2.06 -6.41
CA ALA A 93 11.79 0.87 -6.79
C ALA A 93 10.39 1.25 -7.26
N VAL A 94 9.91 0.63 -8.34
CA VAL A 94 8.55 0.81 -8.86
C VAL A 94 7.89 -0.55 -8.95
N GLN A 95 6.69 -0.70 -8.40
CA GLN A 95 5.94 -1.94 -8.44
C GLN A 95 4.45 -1.68 -8.65
N ALA A 96 3.78 -2.62 -9.32
CA ALA A 96 2.33 -2.62 -9.41
C ALA A 96 1.70 -2.88 -8.03
N ALA A 97 0.73 -2.08 -7.66
CA ALA A 97 -0.02 -2.20 -6.41
C ALA A 97 -0.73 -3.56 -6.33
N GLU A 98 -1.28 -4.02 -7.45
CA GLU A 98 -1.98 -5.30 -7.58
C GLU A 98 -1.06 -6.47 -7.22
N THR A 99 0.12 -6.54 -7.87
CA THR A 99 1.14 -7.56 -7.60
C THR A 99 1.68 -7.45 -6.18
N PHE A 100 1.91 -6.23 -5.68
CA PHE A 100 2.38 -6.02 -4.31
C PHE A 100 1.40 -6.54 -3.25
N ILE A 101 0.09 -6.42 -3.50
CA ILE A 101 -0.96 -6.96 -2.63
C ILE A 101 -1.06 -8.47 -2.79
N GLY A 102 -1.17 -8.96 -4.04
CA GLY A 102 -1.37 -10.37 -4.36
C GLY A 102 -0.29 -11.26 -3.77
N ASN A 103 0.98 -10.93 -4.02
CA ASN A 103 2.12 -11.70 -3.51
C ASN A 103 2.08 -11.83 -1.99
N ASN A 104 1.64 -10.79 -1.29
CA ASN A 104 1.58 -10.84 0.15
C ASN A 104 0.48 -11.77 0.69
N ILE A 105 -0.67 -11.80 0.03
CA ILE A 105 -1.73 -12.75 0.40
C ILE A 105 -1.26 -14.19 0.18
N GLU A 106 -0.62 -14.46 -0.96
CA GLU A 106 -0.05 -15.78 -1.24
C GLU A 106 1.03 -16.17 -0.23
N GLU A 107 1.96 -15.27 0.08
CA GLU A 107 3.03 -15.51 1.06
C GLU A 107 2.49 -15.80 2.47
N ILE A 108 1.52 -15.00 2.96
CA ILE A 108 0.90 -15.22 4.28
C ILE A 108 0.17 -16.56 4.31
N ALA A 109 -0.47 -16.92 3.20
CA ALA A 109 -1.19 -18.18 3.06
C ALA A 109 -0.27 -19.39 2.86
N ILE A 110 1.05 -19.20 2.69
CA ILE A 110 1.99 -20.26 2.32
C ILE A 110 1.52 -20.96 1.03
N TYR A 111 0.97 -20.17 0.11
CA TYR A 111 0.43 -20.62 -1.18
C TYR A 111 -0.68 -21.69 -1.10
N ASP A 112 -1.32 -21.83 0.06
CA ASP A 112 -2.48 -22.71 0.25
C ASP A 112 -3.77 -22.02 -0.21
N GLY A 113 -4.55 -22.69 -1.06
CA GLY A 113 -5.74 -22.10 -1.69
C GLY A 113 -6.84 -21.65 -0.71
N ASP A 114 -7.09 -22.43 0.33
CA ASP A 114 -8.11 -22.09 1.34
C ASP A 114 -7.62 -20.93 2.22
N LYS A 115 -6.32 -20.93 2.59
CA LYS A 115 -5.71 -19.81 3.32
C LYS A 115 -5.59 -18.54 2.48
N ILE A 116 -5.42 -18.65 1.15
CA ILE A 116 -5.47 -17.49 0.24
C ILE A 116 -6.85 -16.85 0.30
N ARG A 117 -7.91 -17.67 0.26
CA ARG A 117 -9.28 -17.19 0.37
C ARG A 117 -9.54 -16.52 1.71
N GLU A 118 -9.04 -17.09 2.80
CA GLU A 118 -9.09 -16.47 4.13
C GLU A 118 -8.28 -15.17 4.19
N GLY A 119 -7.08 -15.13 3.60
CA GLY A 119 -6.23 -13.95 3.53
C GLY A 119 -6.91 -12.80 2.79
N LEU A 120 -7.60 -13.08 1.68
CA LEU A 120 -8.41 -12.09 0.97
C LEU A 120 -9.56 -11.55 1.83
N ALA A 121 -10.26 -12.43 2.56
CA ALA A 121 -11.30 -12.02 3.50
C ALA A 121 -10.74 -11.09 4.59
N ARG A 122 -9.60 -11.45 5.20
CA ARG A 122 -8.90 -10.63 6.20
C ARG A 122 -8.44 -9.29 5.63
N LEU A 123 -8.01 -9.25 4.37
CA LEU A 123 -7.60 -8.00 3.70
C LEU A 123 -8.77 -7.04 3.57
N ILE A 124 -9.92 -7.52 3.08
CA ILE A 124 -11.13 -6.71 2.93
C ILE A 124 -11.63 -6.21 4.28
N ARG A 125 -11.68 -7.08 5.30
CA ARG A 125 -12.07 -6.69 6.66
C ARG A 125 -11.12 -5.65 7.24
N THR A 126 -9.80 -5.82 7.07
CA THR A 126 -8.79 -4.87 7.56
C THR A 126 -8.90 -3.52 6.81
N TYR A 127 -9.13 -3.54 5.51
CA TYR A 127 -9.41 -2.35 4.72
C TYR A 127 -10.64 -1.59 5.26
N ASN A 128 -11.74 -2.30 5.48
CA ASN A 128 -12.98 -1.74 6.01
C ASN A 128 -12.78 -1.15 7.41
N ILE A 129 -12.05 -1.83 8.29
CA ILE A 129 -11.69 -1.32 9.62
C ILE A 129 -10.91 0.00 9.50
N ARG A 130 -9.93 0.08 8.58
CA ARG A 130 -9.12 1.27 8.35
C ARG A 130 -9.96 2.43 7.83
N ILE A 131 -10.80 2.22 6.83
CA ILE A 131 -11.77 3.22 6.32
C ILE A 131 -12.67 3.71 7.46
N ASN A 132 -13.23 2.77 8.23
CA ASN A 132 -14.14 3.11 9.31
C ASN A 132 -13.47 3.93 10.42
N ALA A 133 -12.16 3.76 10.65
CA ALA A 133 -11.44 4.53 11.65
C ALA A 133 -11.19 5.99 11.24
N ILE A 134 -10.98 6.29 9.95
CA ILE A 134 -10.35 7.56 9.54
C ILE A 134 -11.12 8.39 8.51
N GLU A 135 -11.88 7.73 7.63
CA GLU A 135 -12.65 8.41 6.59
C GLU A 135 -14.01 8.82 7.15
N ILE A 136 -14.46 10.03 6.82
CA ILE A 136 -15.83 10.47 7.16
C ILE A 136 -16.83 9.75 6.26
N ASP A 137 -16.49 9.66 4.97
CA ASP A 137 -17.29 8.96 3.97
C ASP A 137 -17.08 7.45 4.08
N LYS A 138 -18.11 6.75 4.57
CA LYS A 138 -18.12 5.28 4.71
C LYS A 138 -18.53 4.56 3.42
N SER A 139 -18.93 5.28 2.37
CA SER A 139 -19.25 4.65 1.08
C SER A 139 -18.04 4.00 0.41
N LEU A 140 -16.83 4.35 0.86
CA LEU A 140 -15.56 3.74 0.43
C LEU A 140 -15.36 2.32 0.97
N MET A 141 -16.15 1.87 1.95
CA MET A 141 -16.10 0.51 2.46
C MET A 141 -16.57 -0.48 1.39
N ILE A 142 -15.93 -1.64 1.35
CA ILE A 142 -16.34 -2.75 0.49
C ILE A 142 -17.43 -3.51 1.24
N ASP A 143 -18.60 -3.71 0.60
CA ASP A 143 -19.62 -4.60 1.13
C ASP A 143 -19.05 -6.03 1.21
N GLU A 144 -19.12 -6.65 2.38
CA GLU A 144 -18.52 -7.96 2.60
C GLU A 144 -19.48 -9.06 2.13
N PRO A 145 -19.14 -9.80 1.05
CA PRO A 145 -19.99 -10.89 0.60
C PRO A 145 -20.15 -11.95 1.69
N ARG A 146 -21.25 -12.69 1.66
CA ARG A 146 -21.57 -13.73 2.67
C ARG A 146 -20.42 -14.69 2.94
N TRP A 147 -19.62 -15.06 1.94
CA TRP A 147 -18.50 -15.98 2.12
C TRP A 147 -17.39 -15.39 3.01
N ILE A 148 -17.14 -14.07 2.97
CA ILE A 148 -16.19 -13.38 3.86
C ILE A 148 -16.71 -13.45 5.28
N VAL A 149 -17.98 -13.07 5.47
CA VAL A 149 -18.64 -13.10 6.79
C VAL A 149 -18.59 -14.49 7.38
N ASN A 150 -18.91 -15.52 6.60
CA ASN A 150 -18.91 -16.91 7.05
C ASN A 150 -17.50 -17.41 7.41
N ILE A 151 -16.49 -17.08 6.59
CA ILE A 151 -15.10 -17.51 6.87
C ILE A 151 -14.54 -16.83 8.12
N LEU A 152 -14.80 -15.54 8.31
CA LEU A 152 -14.19 -14.78 9.42
C LEU A 152 -14.95 -14.90 10.73
N ASN A 153 -16.26 -15.15 10.70
CA ASN A 153 -17.09 -15.28 11.91
C ASN A 153 -17.42 -16.75 12.24
N GLY A 154 -17.12 -17.69 11.34
CA GLY A 154 -17.41 -19.11 11.48
C GLY A 154 -16.26 -19.95 12.05
N SER A 155 -15.48 -19.38 12.98
CA SER A 155 -14.48 -20.10 13.78
C SER A 155 -14.97 -20.30 15.20
#